data_AF-A0A967FF61-F1
#
_entry.id   AF-A0A967FF61-F1
#
_cell.length_a   1.000
_cell.length_b   1.000
_cell.length_c   1.000
_cell.angle_alpha   90.00
_cell.angle_beta   90.00
_cell.angle_gamma   90.00
#
_symmetry.space_group_name_H-M   'P 1'
#
loop_
_entity.id
_entity.type
_entity.pdbx_description
1 polymer ?
#
loop_
_entity_poly.entity_id
_entity_poly.type
_entity_poly.pdbx_seq_one_letter_code
_entity_poly.pdbx_strand_id
1 'polypeptide(L)' 'ITSGVVVAKHPHYGQNLDFHRCMQFSNNEMAMRVVEGRNFDTFLKDLKMVDIAVCVGCAPNVLAAAA' A
#
# COMPACT_ATOMS: atom_id res chain seq x y z
N ILE A 1 -0.39 11.85 -2.52
CA ILE A 1 -0.46 10.88 -3.64
C ILE A 1 -1.93 10.49 -3.87
N THR A 2 -2.49 10.81 -5.04
CA THR A 2 -3.89 10.54 -5.39
C THR A 2 -4.10 9.17 -6.03
N SER A 3 -3.06 8.60 -6.61
CA SER A 3 -3.03 7.31 -7.31
C SER A 3 -1.66 6.68 -7.11
N GLY A 4 -1.57 5.67 -6.25
CA GLY A 4 -0.32 4.99 -5.94
C GLY A 4 -0.54 3.49 -5.75
N VAL A 5 0.31 2.69 -6.38
CA VAL A 5 0.38 1.24 -6.15
C VAL A 5 1.29 1.02 -4.95
N VAL A 6 0.70 0.57 -3.84
CA VAL A 6 1.40 0.21 -2.62
C VAL A 6 1.85 -1.24 -2.76
N VAL A 7 3.16 -1.46 -2.77
CA VAL A 7 3.76 -2.79 -2.77
C VAL A 7 4.18 -3.11 -1.35
N ALA A 8 3.69 -4.23 -0.83
CA ALA A 8 4.00 -4.74 0.50
C ALA A 8 4.36 -6.22 0.44
N LYS A 9 5.10 -6.72 1.44
CA LYS A 9 5.44 -8.13 1.54
C LYS A 9 5.25 -8.65 2.95
N HIS A 10 4.59 -9.80 3.07
CA HIS A 10 4.50 -10.57 4.30
C HIS A 10 5.37 -11.82 4.19
N PRO A 11 6.15 -12.20 5.22
CA PRO A 11 7.03 -13.37 5.16
C PRO A 11 6.27 -14.69 4.94
N HIS A 12 5.02 -14.77 5.41
CA HIS A 12 4.19 -15.97 5.26
C HIS A 12 3.23 -15.91 4.05
N TYR A 13 2.66 -14.74 3.74
CA TYR A 13 1.60 -14.61 2.70
C TYR A 13 2.15 -14.15 1.35
N GLY A 14 3.42 -13.71 1.28
CA GLY A 14 4.03 -13.23 0.05
C GLY A 14 3.75 -11.75 -0.22
N GLN A 15 3.73 -11.38 -1.50
CA GLN A 15 3.62 -9.99 -1.95
C GLN A 15 2.16 -9.58 -2.14
N ASN A 16 1.83 -8.36 -1.75
CA ASN A 16 0.53 -7.73 -2.00
C ASN A 16 0.71 -6.40 -2.73
N LEU A 17 -0.22 -6.10 -3.65
CA LEU A 17 -0.31 -4.82 -4.35
C LEU A 17 -1.70 -4.24 -4.09
N ASP A 18 -1.75 -3.01 -3.60
CA ASP A 18 -3.01 -2.30 -3.36
C ASP A 18 -2.98 -0.89 -3.96
N PHE A 19 -4.16 -0.37 -4.30
CA PHE A 19 -4.32 0.99 -4.78
C PHE A 19 -4.74 1.93 -3.66
N HIS A 20 -3.86 2.86 -3.26
CA HIS A 20 -4.14 3.79 -2.16
C HIS A 20 -3.93 5.26 -2.50
N ARG A 21 -4.56 6.09 -1.66
CA ARG A 21 -4.29 7.52 -1.54
C ARG A 21 -3.47 7.77 -0.29
N CYS A 22 -2.50 8.66 -0.39
CA CYS A 22 -1.67 9.11 0.73
C CYS A 22 -1.75 10.63 0.85
N MET A 23 -1.96 11.15 2.07
CA MET A 23 -1.99 12.58 2.36
C MET A 23 -0.72 12.96 3.12
N GLN A 24 0.06 13.89 2.58
CA GLN A 24 1.26 14.39 3.24
C GLN A 24 0.86 15.28 4.43
N PHE A 25 1.49 15.08 5.58
CA PHE A 25 1.29 15.94 6.76
C PHE A 25 2.59 16.49 7.34
N SER A 26 3.75 16.01 6.88
CA SER A 26 5.06 16.59 7.15
C SER A 26 5.99 16.44 5.94
N ASN A 27 7.23 16.92 6.03
CA ASN A 27 8.18 16.85 4.91
C ASN A 27 8.54 15.40 4.53
N ASN A 28 8.41 14.45 5.44
CA ASN A 28 8.80 13.05 5.26
C ASN A 28 7.74 12.04 5.70
N GLU A 29 6.55 12.47 6.09
CA GLU A 29 5.48 11.58 6.54
C GLU A 29 4.17 11.81 5.78
N MET A 30 3.47 10.71 5.57
CA MET A 30 2.16 10.67 4.93
C MET A 30 1.22 9.75 5.69
N ALA A 31 -0.06 10.12 5.71
CA ALA A 31 -1.13 9.28 6.22
C ALA A 31 -1.78 8.52 5.07
N MET A 32 -2.07 7.23 5.29
CA MET A 32 -2.74 6.37 4.33
C MET A 32 -3.95 5.73 5.00
N ARG A 33 -5.11 5.75 4.33
CA ARG A 33 -6.28 5.00 4.80
C ARG A 33 -6.08 3.52 4.49
N VAL A 34 -6.18 2.69 5.51
CA VAL A 34 -6.22 1.22 5.41
C VAL A 34 -7.67 0.78 5.59
N VAL A 35 -8.14 -0.10 4.70
CA VAL A 35 -9.49 -0.67 4.77
C VAL A 35 -9.41 -1.98 5.54
N GLU A 36 -10.18 -2.08 6.62
CA GLU A 36 -10.24 -3.28 7.43
C GLU A 36 -10.63 -4.53 6.62
N GLY A 37 -9.99 -5.66 6.90
CA GLY A 37 -10.26 -6.95 6.26
C GLY A 37 -9.63 -7.14 4.89
N ARG A 38 -8.91 -6.14 4.35
CA ARG A 38 -8.08 -6.29 3.15
C ARG A 38 -6.70 -6.87 3.51
N ASN A 39 -5.99 -7.41 2.51
CA ASN A 39 -4.67 -8.02 2.70
C ASN A 39 -3.68 -7.10 3.44
N PHE A 40 -3.64 -5.81 3.10
CA PHE A 40 -2.78 -4.85 3.79
C PHE A 40 -3.13 -4.64 5.28
N ASP A 41 -4.43 -4.68 5.63
CA ASP A 41 -4.88 -4.63 7.03
C ASP A 41 -4.42 -5.87 7.79
N THR A 42 -4.52 -7.06 7.20
CA THR A 42 -3.96 -8.29 7.79
C THR A 42 -2.46 -8.15 8.03
N PHE A 43 -1.71 -7.68 7.02
CA PHE A 43 -0.25 -7.51 7.15
C PHE A 43 0.10 -6.52 8.28
N LEU A 44 -0.61 -5.40 8.37
CA LEU A 44 -0.39 -4.39 9.40
C LEU A 44 -0.78 -4.88 10.79
N LYS A 45 -1.87 -5.63 10.93
CA LYS A 45 -2.30 -6.24 12.20
C LYS A 45 -1.29 -7.26 12.70
N ASP A 46 -0.72 -8.07 11.81
CA ASP A 46 0.22 -9.13 12.16
C ASP A 46 1.63 -8.58 12.45
N LEU A 47 2.18 -7.77 11.53
CA LEU A 47 3.57 -7.29 11.61
C LEU A 47 3.74 -6.03 12.46
N LYS A 48 2.65 -5.30 12.76
CA LYS A 48 2.62 -3.98 13.43
C LYS A 48 3.29 -2.83 12.67
N MET A 49 4.28 -3.13 11.84
CA MET A 49 4.98 -2.22 10.96
C MET A 49 5.30 -2.98 9.67
N VAL A 50 5.02 -2.37 8.53
CA VAL A 50 5.17 -2.99 7.21
C VAL A 50 6.01 -2.07 6.34
N ASP A 51 7.14 -2.58 5.84
CA ASP A 51 7.91 -1.88 4.82
C ASP A 51 7.13 -1.88 3.50
N ILE A 52 6.99 -0.70 2.91
CA ILE A 52 6.24 -0.50 1.67
C ILE A 52 7.02 0.34 0.66
N ALA A 53 6.65 0.16 -0.61
CA ALA A 53 6.97 1.12 -1.67
C ALA A 53 5.67 1.66 -2.28
N VAL A 54 5.59 2.98 -2.46
CA VAL A 54 4.46 3.61 -3.17
C VAL A 54 4.93 3.97 -4.58
N CYS A 55 4.53 3.16 -5.55
CA CYS A 55 4.87 3.34 -6.95
C CYS A 55 3.86 4.27 -7.64
N VAL A 56 4.34 5.35 -8.25
CA VAL A 56 3.52 6.34 -8.97
C VAL A 56 3.89 6.31 -10.45
N GLY A 57 2.90 6.42 -11.33
CA GLY A 57 3.12 6.40 -12.79
C GLY A 57 3.30 5.01 -13.39
N CYS A 58 2.80 3.96 -12.73
CA CYS A 58 2.81 2.61 -13.29
C CYS A 58 1.94 2.52 -14.55
N ALA A 59 2.25 1.54 -15.41
CA ALA A 59 1.46 1.26 -16.61
C ALA A 59 0.00 0.92 -16.26
N PRO A 60 -0.99 1.26 -17.13
CA PRO A 60 -2.41 1.11 -16.80
C PRO A 60 -2.84 -0.30 -16.39
N ASN A 61 -2.25 -1.34 -16.97
CA ASN A 61 -2.52 -2.73 -16.61
C ASN A 61 -2.07 -3.06 -15.18
N VAL A 62 -0.99 -2.45 -14.70
CA VAL A 62 -0.53 -2.60 -13.31
C VAL A 62 -1.46 -1.88 -12.35
N LEU A 63 -1.94 -0.69 -12.71
CA LEU A 63 -2.93 0.04 -11.91
C LEU A 63 -4.23 -0.77 -11.77
N ALA A 64 -4.69 -1.39 -12.87
CA ALA A 64 -5.89 -2.23 -12.87
C ALA A 64 -5.71 -3.51 -12.03
N ALA A 65 -4.53 -4.13 -12.06
CA ALA A 65 -4.25 -5.34 -11.28
C ALA A 65 -4.14 -5.09 -9.77
N ALA A 66 -3.87 -3.84 -9.34
CA ALA A 66 -3.69 -3.45 -7.94
C ALA A 66 -4.98 -2.91 -7.27
N ALA A 67 -6.09 -2.80 -8.02
CA ALA A 67 -7.34 -2.17 -7.56
C ALA A 67 -8.28 -3.12 -6.79
#